data_AF-A0A3M6VI18-F1
#
_entry.id   AF-A0A3M6VI18-F1
#
_cell.length_a   1.000
_cell.length_b   1.000
_cell.length_c   1.000
_cell.angle_alpha   90.00
_cell.angle_beta   90.00
_cell.angle_gamma   90.00
#
_symmetry.space_group_name_H-M   'P 1'
#
loop_
_entity.id
_entity.type
_entity.pdbx_description
1 polymer ?
#
loop_
_entity_poly.entity_id
_entity_poly.type
_entity_poly.pdbx_seq_one_letter_code
_entity_poly.pdbx_strand_id
1 'polypeptide(L)'
;MYKVPRTDNPLICQEQIFSDALVNATILTLAPLLSFLAWKWVFGEFAESFLPGKKDVSSTFMPVEALHIIWPSVKDVQNSLEGWNSGRSIPCPLKNMKPFLHKYLRKWSPPPALHRQNAMPHIKSYARFNPSEEGAGELDWAIVTSSNLSKAAWGTFQKNKTQFMIRSYELGVMFLPPVLGREKDGTLPRLVTIGSRAADHFSVAVPGNPIVESLPLPYNFPLTTYDPKKDEPWVWDLVRESPDIFGNVYIPH
;
A
#
# COMPACT_ATOMS: atom_id res chain seq x y z
N MET A 1 -19.53 -18.37 2.42
CA MET A 1 -18.68 -17.16 2.49
C MET A 1 -17.42 -17.54 3.25
N TYR A 2 -16.25 -17.52 2.60
CA TYR A 2 -14.98 -17.80 3.29
C TYR A 2 -14.69 -16.66 4.26
N LYS A 3 -14.48 -16.98 5.53
CA LYS A 3 -14.19 -15.96 6.55
C LYS A 3 -12.68 -15.70 6.55
N VAL A 4 -12.29 -14.45 6.35
CA VAL A 4 -10.91 -14.00 6.59
C VAL A 4 -10.62 -14.18 8.08
N PRO A 5 -9.50 -14.81 8.49
CA PRO A 5 -9.15 -14.96 9.90
C PRO A 5 -9.09 -13.60 10.60
N ARG A 6 -9.56 -13.52 11.84
CA ARG A 6 -9.36 -12.33 12.69
C ARG A 6 -7.95 -12.39 13.24
N THR A 7 -7.14 -11.37 12.95
CA THR A 7 -5.75 -11.25 13.38
C THR A 7 -5.44 -9.78 13.68
N ASP A 8 -4.45 -9.53 14.53
CA ASP A 8 -3.94 -8.18 14.80
C ASP A 8 -2.85 -7.75 13.80
N ASN A 9 -2.65 -8.56 12.75
CA ASN A 9 -1.63 -8.35 11.73
C ASN A 9 -1.82 -7.02 10.98
N PRO A 10 -0.75 -6.27 10.69
CA PRO A 10 -0.81 -5.00 9.99
C PRO A 10 -1.19 -5.07 8.51
N LEU A 11 -1.70 -3.95 8.01
CA LEU A 11 -2.03 -3.70 6.62
C LEU A 11 -0.86 -3.02 5.88
N ILE A 12 -0.52 -3.52 4.71
CA ILE A 12 0.33 -2.87 3.71
C ILE A 12 -0.56 -2.34 2.58
N CYS A 13 -0.30 -1.11 2.18
CA CYS A 13 -0.83 -0.45 1.00
C CYS A 13 0.35 -0.01 0.13
N GLN A 14 0.42 -0.43 -1.13
CA GLN A 14 1.37 0.11 -2.11
C GLN A 14 0.57 0.73 -3.25
N GLU A 15 0.78 2.01 -3.55
CA GLU A 15 -0.17 2.76 -4.40
C GLU A 15 0.30 4.15 -4.87
N GLN A 16 -0.62 4.84 -5.58
CA GLN A 16 -0.65 6.28 -5.80
C GLN A 16 -1.72 6.92 -4.87
N ILE A 17 -1.42 8.03 -4.19
CA ILE A 17 -2.34 8.69 -3.24
C ILE A 17 -3.13 9.79 -3.98
N PHE A 18 -4.41 9.54 -4.21
CA PHE A 18 -5.35 10.52 -4.76
C PHE A 18 -6.37 10.94 -3.70
N SER A 19 -6.38 12.22 -3.33
CA SER A 19 -7.27 12.67 -2.26
C SER A 19 -8.70 12.95 -2.67
N ASP A 20 -9.04 13.31 -3.92
CA ASP A 20 -10.45 13.40 -4.34
C ASP A 20 -10.59 13.73 -5.83
N ALA A 21 -11.49 13.00 -6.50
CA ALA A 21 -12.13 13.43 -7.73
C ALA A 21 -13.16 14.53 -7.42
N LEU A 22 -12.68 15.75 -7.20
CA LEU A 22 -13.46 16.99 -7.22
C LEU A 22 -12.63 18.08 -7.90
N VAL A 23 -12.60 18.04 -9.22
CA VAL A 23 -12.45 19.26 -10.00
C VAL A 23 -13.86 19.79 -10.21
N ASN A 24 -14.08 21.04 -9.76
CA ASN A 24 -15.29 21.86 -9.83
C ASN A 24 -16.14 21.98 -8.55
N ALA A 25 -15.59 22.71 -7.58
CA ALA A 25 -16.34 23.78 -6.90
C ALA A 25 -15.34 24.74 -6.23
N THR A 26 -15.35 25.98 -6.68
CA THR A 26 -14.62 27.12 -6.11
C THR A 26 -14.97 27.31 -4.63
N ILE A 27 -14.17 26.79 -3.69
CA ILE A 27 -14.11 27.28 -2.30
C ILE A 27 -12.67 27.22 -1.79
N LEU A 28 -11.95 28.33 -1.98
CA LEU A 28 -10.81 28.72 -1.16
C LEU A 28 -11.34 28.89 0.27
N THR A 29 -11.01 27.98 1.20
CA THR A 29 -10.90 28.16 2.69
C THR A 29 -10.95 26.87 3.54
N LEU A 30 -11.11 25.65 2.99
CA LEU A 30 -11.36 24.42 3.80
C LEU A 30 -10.22 23.39 3.90
N ALA A 31 -8.95 23.78 3.69
CA ALA A 31 -7.82 22.84 3.69
C ALA A 31 -7.66 21.99 4.98
N PRO A 32 -7.86 22.51 6.21
CA PRO A 32 -7.77 21.72 7.44
C PRO A 32 -8.90 20.69 7.61
N LEU A 33 -10.12 21.05 7.19
CA LEU A 33 -11.29 20.16 7.23
C LEU A 33 -11.19 19.03 6.20
N LEU A 34 -10.64 19.30 5.02
CA LEU A 34 -10.41 18.27 3.99
C LEU A 34 -9.33 17.27 4.41
N SER A 35 -8.24 17.73 5.03
CA SER A 35 -7.29 16.80 5.67
C SER A 35 -7.99 15.96 6.75
N PHE A 36 -8.92 16.57 7.50
CA PHE A 36 -9.62 15.89 8.57
C PHE A 36 -10.57 14.78 8.08
N LEU A 37 -11.21 15.01 6.92
CA LEU A 37 -12.12 14.07 6.28
C LEU A 37 -11.41 12.92 5.55
N ALA A 38 -10.16 13.10 5.14
CA ALA A 38 -9.36 12.05 4.51
C ALA A 38 -8.92 10.99 5.53
N TRP A 39 -8.39 11.41 6.68
CA TRP A 39 -7.88 10.47 7.69
C TRP A 39 -9.00 9.72 8.41
N LYS A 40 -10.15 10.34 8.67
CA LYS A 40 -11.33 9.67 9.23
C LYS A 40 -11.80 8.50 8.37
N TRP A 41 -11.65 8.64 7.06
CA TRP A 41 -12.00 7.58 6.11
C TRP A 41 -10.94 6.48 6.11
N VAL A 42 -9.65 6.82 6.05
CA VAL A 42 -8.56 5.82 6.09
C VAL A 42 -8.57 5.04 7.41
N PHE A 43 -8.65 5.72 8.55
CA PHE A 43 -8.58 5.09 9.88
C PHE A 43 -9.91 4.51 10.36
N GLY A 44 -11.02 4.97 9.81
CA GLY A 44 -12.36 4.44 10.06
C GLY A 44 -12.73 3.41 8.99
N GLU A 45 -13.58 3.83 8.04
CA GLU A 45 -14.25 2.94 7.07
C GLU A 45 -13.30 2.00 6.33
N PHE A 46 -12.18 2.52 5.82
CA PHE A 46 -11.23 1.74 5.05
C PHE A 46 -10.52 0.70 5.94
N ALA A 47 -9.88 1.14 7.03
CA ALA A 47 -9.18 0.23 7.92
C ALA A 47 -10.07 -0.76 8.66
N GLU A 48 -11.27 -0.36 9.08
CA GLU A 48 -12.26 -1.27 9.68
C GLU A 48 -12.61 -2.44 8.74
N SER A 49 -12.60 -2.19 7.42
CA SER A 49 -12.86 -3.22 6.41
C SER A 49 -11.71 -4.22 6.27
N PHE A 50 -10.46 -3.78 6.43
CA PHE A 50 -9.26 -4.59 6.22
C PHE A 50 -8.64 -5.18 7.51
N LEU A 51 -8.88 -4.54 8.65
CA LEU A 51 -8.35 -4.89 9.98
C LEU A 51 -9.49 -5.21 10.98
N PRO A 52 -10.42 -6.13 10.66
CA PRO A 52 -11.56 -6.39 11.52
C PRO A 52 -11.11 -6.96 12.88
N GLY A 53 -11.42 -6.23 13.96
CA GLY A 53 -11.20 -6.67 15.34
C GLY A 53 -9.91 -6.19 16.01
N LYS A 54 -9.10 -5.36 15.35
CA LYS A 54 -7.91 -4.75 15.97
C LYS A 54 -8.33 -3.76 17.06
N LYS A 55 -7.99 -4.06 18.32
CA LYS A 55 -8.57 -3.40 19.52
C LYS A 55 -8.25 -1.90 19.66
N ASP A 56 -7.26 -1.40 18.91
CA ASP A 56 -6.76 -0.01 19.01
C ASP A 56 -6.91 0.80 17.72
N VAL A 57 -7.72 0.34 16.76
CA VAL A 57 -8.03 1.10 15.53
C VAL A 57 -9.38 1.79 15.68
N SER A 58 -9.41 3.09 15.42
CA SER A 58 -10.65 3.85 15.36
C SER A 58 -10.58 4.89 14.24
N SER A 59 -11.73 5.46 13.89
CA SER A 59 -11.77 6.63 13.01
C SER A 59 -10.95 7.82 13.52
N THR A 60 -10.50 7.80 14.79
CA THR A 60 -9.69 8.85 15.40
C THR A 60 -8.20 8.53 15.60
N PHE A 61 -7.82 7.26 15.56
CA PHE A 61 -6.48 6.83 15.91
C PHE A 61 -6.10 5.51 15.22
N MET A 62 -4.86 5.43 14.75
CA MET A 62 -4.29 4.22 14.19
C MET A 62 -2.82 4.08 14.62
N PRO A 63 -2.42 2.97 15.28
CA PRO A 63 -1.04 2.69 15.59
C PRO A 63 -0.18 2.69 14.32
N VAL A 64 1.07 3.18 14.41
CA VAL A 64 1.97 3.28 13.25
C VAL A 64 2.34 1.90 12.71
N GLU A 65 2.32 0.91 13.59
CA GLU A 65 2.58 -0.50 13.34
C GLU A 65 1.36 -1.22 12.78
N ALA A 66 0.21 -0.54 12.60
CA ALA A 66 -1.00 -1.14 12.06
C ALA A 66 -1.17 -0.90 10.55
N LEU A 67 -0.53 0.12 10.01
CA LEU A 67 -0.63 0.54 8.61
C LEU A 67 0.73 0.94 8.05
N HIS A 68 1.04 0.40 6.89
CA HIS A 68 2.27 0.64 6.17
C HIS A 68 1.95 1.06 4.74
N ILE A 69 2.36 2.26 4.34
CA ILE A 69 2.12 2.79 3.01
C ILE A 69 3.45 2.81 2.26
N ILE A 70 3.61 1.92 1.28
CA ILE A 70 4.78 1.90 0.41
C ILE A 70 4.65 3.03 -0.60
N TRP A 71 5.55 4.01 -0.50
CA TRP A 71 5.59 5.18 -1.37
C TRP A 71 7.02 5.37 -1.89
N PRO A 72 7.23 5.79 -3.16
CA PRO A 72 8.54 6.17 -3.65
C PRO A 72 9.01 7.51 -3.04
N SER A 73 10.29 7.59 -2.69
CA SER A 73 10.92 8.87 -2.35
C SER A 73 11.30 9.65 -3.61
N VAL A 74 11.60 10.94 -3.44
CA VAL A 74 12.20 11.77 -4.51
C VAL A 74 13.45 11.11 -5.07
N LYS A 75 14.29 10.52 -4.20
CA LYS A 75 15.51 9.84 -4.63
C LYS A 75 15.23 8.56 -5.41
N ASP A 76 14.17 7.83 -5.09
CA ASP A 76 13.76 6.64 -5.83
C ASP A 76 13.34 7.01 -7.27
N VAL A 77 12.54 8.07 -7.43
CA VAL A 77 12.12 8.59 -8.74
C VAL A 77 13.32 9.14 -9.51
N GLN A 78 14.17 9.95 -8.88
CA GLN A 78 15.38 10.55 -9.48
C GLN A 78 16.29 9.49 -10.11
N ASN A 79 16.49 8.39 -9.39
CA ASN A 79 17.39 7.30 -9.77
C ASN A 79 16.67 6.14 -10.45
N SER A 80 15.41 6.33 -10.85
CA SER A 80 14.65 5.31 -11.57
C SER A 80 15.15 5.16 -13.01
N LEU A 81 14.79 4.05 -13.65
CA LEU A 81 15.11 3.78 -15.06
C LEU A 81 14.54 4.83 -16.03
N GLU A 82 13.51 5.58 -15.62
CA GLU A 82 12.88 6.64 -16.42
C GLU A 82 13.18 8.04 -15.85
N GLY A 83 14.06 8.13 -14.85
CA GLY A 83 14.39 9.38 -14.17
C GLY A 83 13.13 10.09 -13.67
N TRP A 84 13.10 11.42 -13.82
CA TRP A 84 11.95 12.21 -13.40
C TRP A 84 10.64 11.88 -14.14
N ASN A 85 10.71 11.31 -15.35
CA ASN A 85 9.51 10.97 -16.10
C ASN A 85 8.69 9.85 -15.43
N SER A 86 9.31 8.93 -14.68
CA SER A 86 8.58 7.92 -13.90
C SER A 86 7.58 8.56 -12.92
N GLY A 87 7.95 9.71 -12.35
CA GLY A 87 7.15 10.42 -11.35
C GLY A 87 5.82 10.96 -11.89
N ARG A 88 5.70 11.15 -13.21
CA ARG A 88 4.44 11.53 -13.87
C ARG A 88 3.37 10.44 -13.75
N SER A 89 3.81 9.19 -13.65
CA SER A 89 2.97 8.01 -13.41
C SER A 89 2.84 7.68 -11.91
N ILE A 90 3.26 8.58 -11.02
CA ILE A 90 3.08 8.45 -9.56
C ILE A 90 2.38 9.72 -9.03
N PRO A 91 1.13 9.96 -9.44
CA PRO A 91 0.39 11.17 -9.09
C PRO A 91 0.07 11.23 -7.60
N CYS A 92 0.64 12.24 -6.94
CA CYS A 92 0.21 12.73 -5.64
C CYS A 92 0.56 14.22 -5.54
N PRO A 93 -0.41 15.13 -5.66
CA PRO A 93 -0.15 16.56 -5.48
C PRO A 93 0.17 16.88 -4.02
N LEU A 94 0.92 17.96 -3.77
CA LEU A 94 1.37 18.36 -2.43
C LEU A 94 0.19 18.49 -1.47
N LYS A 95 -0.95 19.00 -1.97
CA LYS A 95 -2.17 19.14 -1.17
C LYS A 95 -2.68 17.82 -0.59
N ASN A 96 -2.30 16.66 -1.15
CA ASN A 96 -2.67 15.32 -0.73
C ASN A 96 -1.63 14.65 0.17
N MET A 97 -0.35 15.01 0.03
CA MET A 97 0.75 14.49 0.85
C MET A 97 0.75 15.17 2.23
N LYS A 98 -0.13 14.72 3.12
CA LYS A 98 -0.31 15.33 4.43
C LYS A 98 0.82 14.94 5.39
N PRO A 99 1.33 15.86 6.24
CA PRO A 99 2.45 15.58 7.15
C PRO A 99 2.26 14.34 8.05
N PHE A 100 1.03 14.05 8.48
CA PHE A 100 0.76 12.90 9.33
C PHE A 100 0.99 11.54 8.63
N LEU A 101 0.95 11.49 7.29
CA LEU A 101 1.18 10.26 6.53
C LEU A 101 2.63 9.80 6.63
N HIS A 102 3.57 10.72 6.86
CA HIS A 102 5.01 10.45 6.83
C HIS A 102 5.42 9.31 7.78
N LYS A 103 4.79 9.19 8.96
CA LYS A 103 5.07 8.10 9.90
C LYS A 103 4.58 6.72 9.43
N TYR A 104 3.59 6.68 8.54
CA TYR A 104 3.09 5.45 7.92
C TYR A 104 3.84 5.09 6.64
N LEU A 105 4.64 6.01 6.07
CA LEU A 105 5.38 5.75 4.85
C LEU A 105 6.50 4.73 5.06
N ARG A 106 6.66 3.86 4.07
CA ARG A 106 7.69 2.83 3.96
C ARG A 106 8.33 2.93 2.58
N LYS A 107 9.64 2.71 2.53
CA LYS A 107 10.43 2.95 1.31
C LYS A 107 10.07 1.97 0.20
N TRP A 108 10.17 2.43 -1.04
CA TRP A 108 10.21 1.55 -2.20
C TRP A 108 11.47 0.67 -2.15
N SER A 109 11.28 -0.61 -1.86
CA SER A 109 12.35 -1.59 -1.70
C SER A 109 11.83 -2.96 -2.13
N PRO A 110 11.71 -3.22 -3.43
CA PRO A 110 11.28 -4.52 -3.92
C PRO A 110 12.34 -5.60 -3.63
N PRO A 111 11.94 -6.87 -3.46
CA PRO A 111 12.89 -7.97 -3.32
C PRO A 111 13.93 -7.99 -4.45
N PRO A 112 15.23 -8.22 -4.17
CA PRO A 112 16.27 -8.29 -5.20
C PRO A 112 15.97 -9.28 -6.32
N ALA A 113 15.32 -10.41 -5.98
CA ALA A 113 14.90 -11.44 -6.93
C ALA A 113 13.92 -10.94 -8.01
N LEU A 114 13.24 -9.81 -7.78
CA LEU A 114 12.34 -9.20 -8.76
C LEU A 114 13.05 -8.25 -9.73
N HIS A 115 14.30 -7.87 -9.47
CA HIS A 115 15.09 -6.93 -10.28
C HIS A 115 14.38 -5.59 -10.58
N ARG A 116 13.67 -5.04 -9.59
CA ARG A 116 12.79 -3.86 -9.77
C ARG A 116 13.18 -2.62 -8.96
N GLN A 117 14.34 -2.58 -8.31
CA GLN A 117 14.71 -1.45 -7.43
C GLN A 117 14.57 -0.08 -8.11
N ASN A 118 14.97 0.03 -9.38
CA ASN A 118 14.91 1.28 -10.14
C ASN A 118 13.65 1.38 -11.05
N ALA A 119 12.74 0.41 -11.02
CA ALA A 119 11.50 0.44 -11.78
C ALA A 119 10.36 0.95 -10.88
N MET A 120 9.90 2.18 -11.11
CA MET A 120 8.90 2.79 -10.22
C MET A 120 7.55 2.05 -10.25
N PRO A 121 6.85 1.97 -9.11
CA PRO A 121 5.62 1.22 -9.02
C PRO A 121 4.46 1.91 -9.73
N HIS A 122 3.84 1.21 -10.68
CA HIS A 122 2.48 1.49 -11.14
C HIS A 122 1.45 0.45 -10.66
N ILE A 123 1.91 -0.67 -10.10
CA ILE A 123 1.07 -1.69 -9.46
C ILE A 123 0.47 -1.17 -8.16
N LYS A 124 -0.79 -1.55 -7.88
CA LYS A 124 -1.45 -1.30 -6.60
C LYS A 124 -1.73 -2.62 -5.91
N SER A 125 -1.33 -2.72 -4.66
CA SER A 125 -1.52 -3.93 -3.88
C SER A 125 -1.80 -3.64 -2.42
N TYR A 126 -2.66 -4.48 -1.85
CA TYR A 126 -3.04 -4.43 -0.44
C TYR A 126 -2.81 -5.80 0.16
N ALA A 127 -2.17 -5.89 1.32
CA ALA A 127 -1.94 -7.18 1.96
C ALA A 127 -1.94 -7.04 3.47
N ARG A 128 -2.37 -8.11 4.16
CA ARG A 128 -2.19 -8.21 5.61
C ARG A 128 -1.09 -9.22 5.88
N PHE A 129 -0.07 -8.81 6.62
CA PHE A 129 1.17 -9.57 6.75
C PHE A 129 1.53 -9.88 8.20
N ASN A 130 2.29 -10.95 8.39
CA ASN A 130 2.86 -11.31 9.68
C ASN A 130 4.06 -10.40 9.99
N PRO A 131 4.01 -9.60 11.08
CA PRO A 131 5.09 -8.66 11.39
C PRO A 131 6.26 -9.29 12.15
N SER A 132 6.18 -10.56 12.54
CA SER A 132 7.26 -11.23 13.26
C SER A 132 8.49 -11.43 12.36
N GLU A 133 9.68 -11.43 12.95
CA GLU A 133 10.91 -11.64 12.18
C GLU A 133 10.98 -13.04 11.55
N GLU A 134 10.41 -14.04 12.23
CA GLU A 134 10.33 -15.44 11.78
C GLU A 134 9.32 -15.61 10.64
N GLY A 135 8.21 -14.86 10.68
CA GLY A 135 7.15 -14.87 9.67
C GLY A 135 7.29 -13.79 8.60
N ALA A 136 8.47 -13.16 8.49
CA ALA A 136 8.69 -12.02 7.61
C ALA A 136 8.38 -12.38 6.14
N GLY A 137 7.29 -11.80 5.62
CA GLY A 137 6.78 -12.03 4.27
C GLY A 137 5.65 -13.04 4.15
N GLU A 138 5.18 -13.62 5.26
CA GLU A 138 3.94 -14.40 5.31
C GLU A 138 2.71 -13.47 5.31
N LEU A 139 1.68 -13.86 4.56
CA LEU A 139 0.48 -13.07 4.32
C LEU A 139 -0.78 -13.82 4.75
N ASP A 140 -1.69 -13.13 5.43
CA ASP A 140 -3.04 -13.64 5.68
C ASP A 140 -3.88 -13.64 4.38
N TRP A 141 -3.66 -12.62 3.55
CA TRP A 141 -4.26 -12.40 2.24
C TRP A 141 -3.52 -11.29 1.50
N ALA A 142 -3.70 -11.25 0.17
CA ALA A 142 -3.22 -10.17 -0.68
C ALA A 142 -4.26 -9.80 -1.74
N ILE A 143 -4.23 -8.56 -2.21
CA ILE A 143 -5.04 -8.03 -3.30
C ILE A 143 -4.09 -7.35 -4.27
N VAL A 144 -4.25 -7.63 -5.56
CA VAL A 144 -3.65 -6.85 -6.65
C VAL A 144 -4.79 -6.25 -7.46
N THR A 145 -4.78 -4.93 -7.65
CA THR A 145 -5.93 -4.18 -8.18
C THR A 145 -5.48 -2.96 -9.00
N SER A 146 -6.42 -2.37 -9.74
CA SER A 146 -6.27 -1.02 -10.30
C SER A 146 -6.51 0.09 -9.27
N SER A 147 -7.20 -0.22 -8.16
CA SER A 147 -7.61 0.74 -7.13
C SER A 147 -6.43 1.37 -6.40
N ASN A 148 -6.32 2.70 -6.47
CA ASN A 148 -5.49 3.50 -5.58
C ASN A 148 -6.17 3.74 -4.22
N LEU A 149 -5.43 4.14 -3.16
CA LEU A 149 -6.03 4.58 -1.89
C LEU A 149 -6.72 5.92 -2.07
N SER A 150 -7.99 5.84 -2.45
CA SER A 150 -8.87 6.96 -2.63
C SER A 150 -10.31 6.53 -2.39
N LYS A 151 -11.14 7.49 -1.96
CA LYS A 151 -12.60 7.30 -1.84
C LYS A 151 -13.26 7.02 -3.19
N ALA A 152 -12.69 7.53 -4.28
CA ALA A 152 -13.24 7.32 -5.61
C ALA A 152 -13.19 5.84 -6.01
N ALA A 153 -12.06 5.18 -5.73
CA ALA A 153 -11.81 3.77 -6.03
C ALA A 153 -12.47 2.82 -5.02
N TRP A 154 -12.29 3.07 -3.72
CA TRP A 154 -12.72 2.16 -2.65
C TRP A 154 -14.12 2.47 -2.10
N GLY A 155 -14.66 3.64 -2.41
CA GLY A 155 -15.97 4.08 -1.95
C GLY A 155 -15.96 4.69 -0.55
N THR A 156 -17.07 5.35 -0.21
CA THR A 156 -17.30 5.92 1.13
C THR A 156 -18.78 5.91 1.47
N PHE A 157 -19.09 5.74 2.75
CA PHE A 157 -20.46 5.83 3.24
C PHE A 157 -20.98 7.27 3.22
N GLN A 158 -22.23 7.42 2.80
CA GLN A 158 -22.97 8.68 2.73
C GLN A 158 -24.35 8.50 3.36
N LYS A 159 -25.08 9.62 3.56
CA LYS A 159 -26.46 9.65 4.07
C LYS A 159 -26.62 8.79 5.35
N ASN A 160 -25.85 9.10 6.39
CA ASN A 160 -25.86 8.36 7.66
C ASN A 160 -25.61 6.85 7.48
N LYS A 161 -24.63 6.47 6.64
CA LYS A 161 -24.23 5.09 6.34
C LYS A 161 -25.29 4.23 5.61
N THR A 162 -26.31 4.85 5.03
CA THR A 162 -27.34 4.14 4.24
C THR A 162 -26.99 3.99 2.76
N GLN A 163 -25.98 4.73 2.28
CA GLN A 163 -25.53 4.68 0.90
C GLN A 163 -24.01 4.47 0.87
N PHE A 164 -23.53 3.54 0.05
CA PHE A 164 -22.11 3.36 -0.25
C PHE A 164 -21.82 3.89 -1.65
N MET A 165 -20.99 4.91 -1.77
CA MET A 165 -20.78 5.65 -3.02
C MET A 165 -19.38 5.39 -3.57
N ILE A 166 -19.30 4.88 -4.80
CA ILE A 166 -18.07 4.63 -5.57
C ILE A 166 -18.10 5.51 -6.83
N ARG A 167 -16.95 6.10 -7.20
CA ARG A 167 -16.86 7.03 -8.36
C ARG A 167 -16.05 6.47 -9.53
N SER A 168 -15.26 5.43 -9.32
CA SER A 168 -14.37 4.85 -10.33
C SER A 168 -14.75 3.40 -10.63
N TYR A 169 -14.52 2.98 -11.88
CA TYR A 169 -14.50 1.57 -12.23
C TYR A 169 -13.13 1.02 -11.88
N GLU A 170 -13.09 0.02 -11.01
CA GLU A 170 -11.86 -0.62 -10.58
C GLU A 170 -12.05 -2.13 -10.56
N LEU A 171 -10.95 -2.87 -10.76
CA LEU A 171 -10.98 -4.33 -10.70
C LEU A 171 -9.68 -4.84 -10.09
N GLY A 172 -9.81 -5.91 -9.30
CA GLY A 172 -8.67 -6.60 -8.71
C GLY A 172 -8.98 -8.05 -8.41
N VAL A 173 -7.93 -8.78 -8.05
CA VAL A 173 -7.98 -10.18 -7.62
C VAL A 173 -7.50 -10.28 -6.18
N MET A 174 -8.16 -11.14 -5.40
CA MET A 174 -7.80 -11.40 -4.01
C MET A 174 -7.26 -12.83 -3.88
N PHE A 175 -6.07 -12.94 -3.30
CA PHE A 175 -5.43 -14.18 -2.90
C PHE A 175 -5.79 -14.44 -1.45
N LEU A 176 -6.61 -15.46 -1.21
CA LEU A 176 -7.11 -15.85 0.10
C LEU A 176 -6.85 -17.34 0.30
N PRO A 177 -6.04 -17.77 1.29
CA PRO A 177 -5.66 -19.17 1.41
C PRO A 177 -6.82 -20.18 1.43
N PRO A 178 -7.94 -19.92 2.13
CA PRO A 178 -9.14 -20.77 2.02
C PRO A 178 -9.73 -21.00 0.63
N VAL A 179 -9.42 -20.14 -0.36
CA VAL A 179 -9.95 -20.20 -1.73
C VAL A 179 -8.96 -20.87 -2.69
N LEU A 180 -7.65 -20.82 -2.38
CA LEU A 180 -6.60 -21.38 -3.23
C LEU A 180 -6.57 -22.92 -3.20
N GLY A 181 -7.25 -23.53 -2.22
CA GLY A 181 -7.44 -24.97 -2.13
C GLY A 181 -7.24 -25.48 -0.70
N ARG A 182 -7.48 -26.77 -0.52
CA ARG A 182 -7.09 -27.50 0.69
C ARG A 182 -6.27 -28.70 0.26
N GLU A 183 -5.26 -29.02 1.04
CA GLU A 183 -4.59 -30.30 0.90
C GLU A 183 -5.53 -31.46 1.27
N LYS A 184 -5.13 -32.68 0.89
CA LYS A 184 -5.91 -33.90 1.17
C LYS A 184 -6.13 -34.14 2.67
N ASP A 185 -5.29 -33.56 3.52
CA ASP A 185 -5.35 -33.61 4.98
C ASP A 185 -6.17 -32.46 5.61
N GLY A 186 -6.65 -31.52 4.80
CA GLY A 186 -7.41 -30.34 5.24
C GLY A 186 -6.57 -29.11 5.56
N THR A 187 -5.24 -29.15 5.39
CA THR A 187 -4.33 -28.03 5.62
C THR A 187 -4.52 -26.94 4.55
N LEU A 188 -4.48 -25.68 4.98
CA LEU A 188 -4.56 -24.52 4.08
C LEU A 188 -3.18 -24.18 3.51
N PRO A 189 -3.10 -23.73 2.25
CA PRO A 189 -1.85 -23.24 1.70
C PRO A 189 -1.37 -22.01 2.49
N ARG A 190 -0.06 -21.78 2.51
CA ARG A 190 0.52 -20.53 3.03
C ARG A 190 0.78 -19.57 1.89
N LEU A 191 0.46 -18.30 2.12
CA LEU A 191 0.72 -17.23 1.15
C LEU A 191 1.97 -16.47 1.61
N VAL A 192 2.95 -16.34 0.74
CA VAL A 192 4.21 -15.66 1.06
C VAL A 192 4.63 -14.72 -0.07
N THR A 193 5.50 -13.76 0.22
CA THR A 193 6.12 -12.91 -0.80
C THR A 193 7.44 -13.49 -1.30
N ILE A 194 7.69 -13.43 -2.61
CA ILE A 194 8.97 -13.86 -3.21
C ILE A 194 10.16 -13.13 -2.58
N GLY A 195 11.25 -13.86 -2.34
CA GLY A 195 12.49 -13.32 -1.79
C GLY A 195 12.39 -12.88 -0.32
N SER A 196 11.34 -13.31 0.37
CA SER A 196 11.20 -13.13 1.81
C SER A 196 11.72 -14.34 2.58
N ARG A 197 12.05 -14.13 3.85
CA ARG A 197 12.45 -15.21 4.75
C ARG A 197 11.38 -16.29 4.85
N ALA A 198 10.09 -15.91 4.88
CA ALA A 198 9.00 -16.88 4.88
C ALA A 198 9.05 -17.77 3.63
N ALA A 199 9.28 -17.20 2.44
CA ALA A 199 9.44 -17.99 1.21
C ALA A 199 10.63 -18.95 1.28
N ASP A 200 11.77 -18.50 1.81
CA ASP A 200 12.96 -19.34 1.96
C ASP A 200 12.73 -20.49 2.97
N HIS A 201 12.12 -20.18 4.11
CA HIS A 201 11.80 -21.16 5.15
C HIS A 201 10.89 -22.29 4.64
N PHE A 202 9.90 -21.95 3.83
CA PHE A 202 8.98 -22.95 3.29
C PHE A 202 9.43 -23.59 1.96
N SER A 203 10.47 -23.05 1.31
CA SER A 203 11.04 -23.63 0.08
C SER A 203 11.76 -24.97 0.33
N VAL A 204 12.13 -25.26 1.59
CA VAL A 204 12.68 -26.56 1.97
C VAL A 204 11.54 -27.58 1.97
N ALA A 205 11.56 -28.48 0.99
CA ALA A 205 10.59 -29.56 0.85
C ALA A 205 10.74 -30.59 1.98
N VAL A 206 10.13 -30.31 3.12
CA VAL A 206 9.97 -31.25 4.23
C VAL A 206 8.63 -31.98 4.05
N PRO A 207 8.58 -33.32 4.14
CA PRO A 207 7.32 -34.04 4.13
C PRO A 207 6.36 -33.51 5.22
N GLY A 208 5.17 -33.05 4.82
CA GLY A 208 4.17 -32.46 5.71
C GLY A 208 4.15 -30.93 5.79
N ASN A 209 5.02 -30.23 5.03
CA ASN A 209 4.88 -28.78 4.88
C ASN A 209 3.67 -28.43 4.00
N PRO A 210 2.89 -27.40 4.37
CA PRO A 210 1.77 -26.94 3.55
C PRO A 210 2.25 -26.42 2.19
N ILE A 211 1.42 -26.56 1.15
CA ILE A 211 1.60 -25.90 -0.15
C ILE A 211 1.84 -24.41 0.09
N VAL A 212 2.87 -23.88 -0.54
CA VAL A 212 3.25 -22.47 -0.43
C VAL A 212 3.05 -21.76 -1.76
N GLU A 213 2.21 -20.75 -1.73
CA GLU A 213 1.92 -19.87 -2.86
C GLU A 213 2.74 -18.59 -2.70
N SER A 214 3.68 -18.39 -3.62
CA SER A 214 4.60 -17.25 -3.59
C SER A 214 4.12 -16.13 -4.52
N LEU A 215 3.78 -14.98 -3.95
CA LEU A 215 3.36 -13.80 -4.68
C LEU A 215 4.55 -12.87 -4.99
N PRO A 216 4.69 -12.37 -6.22
CA PRO A 216 5.72 -11.41 -6.61
C PRO A 216 5.37 -9.98 -6.14
N LEU A 217 5.03 -9.79 -4.86
CA LEU A 217 4.68 -8.47 -4.34
C LEU A 217 5.94 -7.58 -4.24
N PRO A 218 5.84 -6.26 -4.55
CA PRO A 218 7.00 -5.43 -4.83
C PRO A 218 7.57 -4.73 -3.59
N TYR A 219 7.44 -5.33 -2.42
CA TYR A 219 8.01 -4.83 -1.16
C TYR A 219 8.69 -5.95 -0.40
N ASN A 220 9.88 -5.64 0.11
CA ASN A 220 10.71 -6.56 0.85
C ASN A 220 10.43 -6.50 2.36
N PHE A 221 10.77 -7.58 3.07
CA PHE A 221 10.64 -7.68 4.52
C PHE A 221 12.01 -7.80 5.20
N PRO A 222 12.19 -7.19 6.38
CA PRO A 222 11.27 -6.28 7.05
C PRO A 222 11.09 -4.95 6.28
N LEU A 223 9.89 -4.36 6.39
CA LEU A 223 9.59 -3.09 5.73
C LEU A 223 10.50 -1.97 6.27
N THR A 224 11.08 -1.17 5.38
CA THR A 224 11.96 -0.07 5.78
C THR A 224 11.17 1.21 5.98
N THR A 225 11.26 1.85 7.15
CA THR A 225 10.64 3.15 7.43
C THR A 225 11.35 4.28 6.70
N TYR A 226 10.62 5.35 6.39
CA TYR A 226 11.22 6.62 5.98
C TYR A 226 12.07 7.20 7.12
N ASP A 227 13.23 7.77 6.79
CA ASP A 227 13.97 8.67 7.68
C ASP A 227 13.48 10.11 7.43
N PRO A 228 12.73 10.74 8.35
CA PRO A 228 12.16 12.06 8.14
C PRO A 228 13.21 13.17 7.96
N LYS A 229 14.49 12.91 8.28
CA LYS A 229 15.59 13.85 8.05
C LYS A 229 16.21 13.73 6.67
N LYS A 230 15.97 12.64 5.94
CA LYS A 230 16.66 12.32 4.67
C LYS A 230 15.71 11.99 3.53
N ASP A 231 14.61 11.31 3.83
CA ASP A 231 13.69 10.79 2.84
C ASP A 231 12.54 11.79 2.63
N GLU A 232 12.46 12.33 1.41
CA GLU A 232 11.34 13.14 0.97
C GLU A 232 10.40 12.26 0.11
N PRO A 233 9.09 12.19 0.41
CA PRO A 233 8.15 11.46 -0.45
C PRO A 233 7.99 12.14 -1.81
N TRP A 234 7.85 11.35 -2.87
CA TRP A 234 7.57 11.91 -4.19
C TRP A 234 6.23 12.65 -4.20
N VAL A 235 6.26 13.85 -4.75
CA VAL A 235 5.11 14.73 -4.98
C VAL A 235 5.28 15.32 -6.36
N TRP A 236 4.30 15.07 -7.24
CA TRP A 236 4.43 15.29 -8.68
C TRP A 236 4.22 16.73 -9.14
N ASP A 237 3.70 17.63 -8.31
CA ASP A 237 3.45 19.04 -8.63
C ASP A 237 4.49 19.99 -8.01
N LEU A 238 5.63 19.43 -7.56
CA LEU A 238 6.79 20.19 -7.09
C LEU A 238 7.93 20.15 -8.09
N VAL A 239 8.56 21.30 -8.32
CA VAL A 239 9.77 21.42 -9.16
C VAL A 239 10.93 20.68 -8.52
N ARG A 240 11.73 19.97 -9.33
CA ARG A 240 13.00 19.34 -8.93
C ARG A 240 14.14 19.88 -9.78
N GLU A 241 14.99 20.71 -9.19
CA GLU A 241 16.12 21.35 -9.88
C GLU A 241 17.36 20.45 -9.97
N SER A 242 17.44 19.41 -9.15
CA SER A 242 18.54 18.46 -9.22
C SER A 242 18.40 17.56 -10.46
N PRO A 243 19.50 17.28 -11.19
CA PRO A 243 19.45 16.41 -12.35
C PRO A 243 19.09 14.97 -11.97
N ASP A 244 18.27 14.30 -12.78
CA ASP A 244 18.10 12.85 -12.74
C ASP A 244 19.25 12.12 -13.44
N ILE A 245 19.12 10.80 -13.59
CA ILE A 245 20.12 9.95 -14.27
C ILE A 245 20.35 10.31 -15.75
N PHE A 246 19.49 11.14 -16.33
CA PHE A 246 19.61 11.64 -17.71
C PHE A 246 20.09 13.08 -17.78
N GLY A 247 20.39 13.71 -16.64
CA GLY A 247 20.79 15.12 -16.57
C GLY A 247 19.61 16.10 -16.65
N ASN A 248 18.36 15.63 -16.57
CA ASN A 248 17.18 16.47 -16.69
C ASN A 248 16.70 16.97 -15.32
N VAL A 249 16.06 18.13 -15.31
CA VAL A 249 15.29 18.65 -14.17
C VAL A 249 13.80 18.29 -14.32
N TYR A 250 13.04 18.31 -13.23
CA TYR A 250 11.60 18.09 -13.27
C TYR A 250 10.85 19.42 -13.12
N ILE A 251 10.12 19.79 -14.16
CA ILE A 251 9.21 20.94 -14.14
C ILE A 251 7.80 20.39 -14.39
N PRO A 252 6.89 20.50 -13.41
CA PRO A 252 5.49 20.09 -13.59
C PRO A 252 4.85 20.90 -14.73
N HIS A 253 3.98 20.26 -15.52
CA HIS A 253 3.18 20.94 -16.55
C HIS A 253 1.84 21.40 -15.99
#